data_AF-A0A642PUT2-F1
#
_entry.id   AF-A0A642PUT2-F1
#
_cell.length_a   1.000
_cell.length_b   1.000
_cell.length_c   1.000
_cell.angle_alpha   90.00
_cell.angle_beta   90.00
_cell.angle_gamma   90.00
#
_symmetry.space_group_name_H-M   'P 1'
#
loop_
_entity.id
_entity.type
_entity.pdbx_description
1 polymer ?
#
loop_
_entity_poly.entity_id
_entity_poly.type
_entity_poly.pdbx_seq_one_letter_code
_entity_poly.pdbx_strand_id
1 'polypeptide(L)' 'MPMILVAENQDVKVYHHSTVGGQITIYQFENGELTFGAAKASILNRFEKTQVYKAICKVLTHKI' A
#
# COMPACT_ATOMS: atom_id res chain seq x y z
N MET A 1 -28.01 4.25 9.31
CA MET A 1 -27.34 3.01 9.75
C MET A 1 -25.84 3.28 9.82
N PRO A 2 -25.18 3.19 10.98
CA PRO A 2 -23.74 3.37 11.05
C PRO A 2 -23.05 2.14 10.43
N MET A 3 -22.15 2.35 9.47
CA MET A 3 -21.24 1.30 8.99
C MET A 3 -20.23 1.00 10.09
N ILE A 4 -20.34 -0.18 10.70
CA ILE A 4 -19.33 -0.69 11.62
C ILE A 4 -18.31 -1.46 10.77
N LEU A 5 -17.16 -0.85 10.52
CA LEU A 5 -16.01 -1.51 9.92
C LEU A 5 -15.34 -2.36 11.00
N VAL A 6 -15.74 -3.63 11.09
CA VAL A 6 -15.01 -4.63 11.86
C VAL A 6 -13.86 -5.10 10.98
N ALA A 7 -12.63 -4.66 11.27
CA ALA A 7 -11.46 -5.29 10.69
C ALA A 7 -11.34 -6.68 11.34
N GLU A 8 -11.93 -7.70 10.70
CA GLU A 8 -11.60 -9.09 11.01
C GLU A 8 -10.08 -9.22 10.88
N ASN A 9 -9.43 -9.84 11.88
CA ASN A 9 -7.97 -10.04 11.95
C ASN A 9 -7.41 -10.49 10.59
N GLN A 10 -6.96 -9.52 9.78
CA GLN A 10 -6.19 -9.77 8.58
C GLN A 10 -4.75 -9.51 8.99
N ASP A 11 -3.92 -10.55 8.91
CA ASP A 11 -2.47 -10.41 9.05
C ASP A 11 -1.96 -9.52 7.90
N VAL A 12 -1.92 -8.21 8.15
CA VAL A 12 -1.47 -7.21 7.19
C VAL A 12 0.02 -6.97 7.38
N LYS A 13 0.81 -7.30 6.37
CA LYS A 13 2.23 -6.94 6.35
C LYS A 13 2.36 -5.50 5.92
N VAL A 14 3.02 -4.70 6.76
CA VAL A 14 3.24 -3.27 6.52
C VAL A 14 4.68 -3.03 6.11
N TYR A 15 4.86 -2.32 5.00
CA TYR A 15 6.16 -1.87 4.52
C TYR A 15 6.18 -0.35 4.39
N HIS A 16 7.36 0.24 4.51
CA HIS A 16 7.57 1.67 4.32
C HIS A 16 8.60 1.93 3.22
N HIS A 17 8.26 2.85 2.32
CA HIS A 17 9.14 3.31 1.26
C HIS A 17 9.27 4.83 1.31
N SER A 18 10.48 5.33 1.51
CA SER A 18 10.78 6.75 1.44
C SER A 18 10.81 7.23 -0.01
N THR A 19 10.09 8.30 -0.32
CA THR A 19 10.05 8.92 -1.64
C THR A 19 10.37 10.42 -1.54
N VAL A 20 10.60 11.07 -2.68
CA VAL A 20 10.80 12.51 -2.73
C VAL A 20 9.51 13.20 -2.30
N GLY A 21 9.56 13.85 -1.13
CA GLY A 21 8.42 14.57 -0.55
C GLY A 21 7.59 13.80 0.46
N GLY A 22 8.00 12.60 0.87
CA GLY A 22 7.38 11.91 2.01
C GLY A 22 7.66 10.41 2.09
N GLN A 23 6.74 9.68 2.72
CA GLN A 23 6.80 8.23 2.85
C GLN A 23 5.52 7.61 2.28
N ILE A 24 5.68 6.47 1.63
CA ILE A 24 4.60 5.57 1.22
C ILE A 24 4.54 4.43 2.23
N THR A 25 3.37 4.18 2.78
CA THR A 25 3.06 2.98 3.54
C THR A 25 2.38 1.98 2.62
N ILE A 26 2.82 0.74 2.62
CA ILE A 26 2.33 -0.32 1.75
C ILE A 26 1.74 -1.39 2.66
N TYR A 27 0.48 -1.72 2.43
CA TYR A 27 -0.26 -2.76 3.15
C TYR A 27 -0.43 -3.95 2.21
N GLN A 28 0.09 -5.10 2.63
CA GLN A 28 -0.09 -6.36 1.94
C GLN A 28 -1.02 -7.24 2.75
N PHE A 29 -2.15 -7.58 2.15
CA PHE A 29 -3.14 -8.48 2.69
C PHE A 29 -2.81 -9.94 2.29
N GLU A 30 -3.30 -10.90 3.07
CA GLU A 30 -3.06 -12.33 2.82
C GLU A 30 -3.61 -12.80 1.47
N ASN A 31 -4.68 -12.16 0.98
CA ASN A 31 -5.27 -12.44 -0.33
C ASN A 31 -4.43 -11.89 -1.51
N GLY A 32 -3.31 -11.21 -1.25
CA GLY A 32 -2.45 -10.61 -2.27
C GLY A 32 -2.84 -9.21 -2.71
N GLU A 33 -3.88 -8.66 -2.10
CA GLU A 33 -4.24 -7.27 -2.29
C GLU A 33 -3.16 -6.36 -1.71
N LEU A 34 -2.89 -5.28 -2.44
CA LEU A 34 -1.94 -4.25 -2.04
C LEU A 34 -2.67 -2.91 -1.96
N THR A 35 -2.59 -2.27 -0.80
CA THR A 35 -3.06 -0.90 -0.60
C THR A 35 -1.89 0.01 -0.28
N PHE A 36 -1.95 1.25 -0.77
CA PHE A 36 -0.90 2.25 -0.58
C PHE A 36 -1.45 3.47 0.16
N GLY A 37 -0.73 3.91 1.19
CA GLY A 37 -1.02 5.10 1.97
C GLY A 37 0.10 6.11 1.89
N ALA A 38 -0.24 7.40 1.96
CA ALA A 38 0.73 8.49 2.09
C ALA A 38 0.10 9.65 2.87
N ALA A 39 0.93 10.50 3.47
CA ALA A 39 0.46 11.67 4.22
C ALA A 39 -0.30 12.70 3.37
N LYS A 40 -0.08 12.70 2.04
CA LYS A 40 -0.78 13.57 1.09
C LYS A 40 -1.11 12.78 -0.17
N ALA A 41 -2.33 12.97 -0.70
CA ALA A 41 -2.76 12.35 -1.94
C ALA A 41 -1.83 12.68 -3.13
N SER A 42 -1.23 13.88 -3.16
CA SER A 42 -0.29 14.28 -4.21
C SER A 42 0.99 13.44 -4.23
N ILE A 43 1.42 12.89 -3.09
CA ILE A 43 2.59 12.00 -3.01
C ILE A 43 2.24 10.64 -3.60
N LEU A 44 1.07 10.09 -3.23
CA LEU A 44 0.57 8.83 -3.77
C LEU A 44 0.42 8.89 -5.29
N ASN A 45 -0.24 9.95 -5.79
CA ASN A 45 -0.53 10.14 -7.20
C ASN A 45 0.74 10.32 -8.06
N ARG A 46 1.83 10.84 -7.47
CA ARG A 46 3.16 10.89 -8.10
C ARG A 46 3.83 9.52 -8.04
N PHE A 47 3.77 8.85 -6.91
CA PHE A 47 4.39 7.55 -6.68
C PHE A 47 3.84 6.46 -7.61
N GLU A 48 2.53 6.38 -7.82
CA GLU A 48 1.87 5.42 -8.72
C GLU A 48 2.38 5.49 -10.17
N LYS A 49 2.93 6.63 -10.58
CA LYS A 49 3.50 6.85 -11.92
C LYS A 49 4.96 6.40 -12.05
N THR A 50 5.60 6.01 -10.95
CA THR A 50 7.01 5.62 -10.93
C THR A 50 7.22 4.16 -11.33
N GLN A 51 8.45 3.83 -11.77
CA GLN A 51 8.83 2.42 -11.97
C GLN A 51 8.91 1.65 -10.65
N VAL A 52 9.15 2.34 -9.53
CA VAL A 52 9.22 1.75 -8.19
C VAL A 52 7.86 1.15 -7.80
N TYR A 53 6.76 1.87 -8.06
CA TYR A 53 5.40 1.33 -7.85
C TYR A 53 5.20 0.02 -8.61
N LYS A 54 5.51 -0.02 -9.91
CA LYS A 54 5.37 -1.24 -10.73
C LYS A 54 6.23 -2.40 -10.20
N ALA A 55 7.44 -2.11 -9.75
CA ALA A 55 8.33 -3.11 -9.17
C ALA A 55 7.78 -3.67 -7.85
N ILE A 56 7.25 -2.82 -6.98
CA ILE A 56 6.64 -3.23 -5.70
C ILE A 56 5.42 -4.11 -5.94
N CYS A 57 4.51 -3.71 -6.82
CA CYS A 57 3.35 -4.54 -7.17
C CYS A 57 3.79 -5.91 -7.69
N LYS A 58 4.79 -5.95 -8.58
CA LYS A 58 5.30 -7.24 -9.10
C LYS A 58 5.94 -8.10 -8.01
N VAL A 59 6.75 -7.54 -7.12
CA VAL A 59 7.45 -8.31 -6.09
C VAL A 59 6.51 -8.81 -5.00
N LEU A 60 5.54 -8.00 -4.58
CA LEU A 60 4.66 -8.34 -3.47
C LEU A 60 3.44 -9.16 -3.90
N THR A 61 2.90 -8.96 -5.12
CA THR A 61 1.78 -9.77 -5.62
C THR A 61 2.19 -11.19 -6.03
N HIS A 62 3.45 -11.40 -6.46
CA HIS A 62 3.95 -12.73 -6.85
C HIS A 62 4.47 -13.60 -5.69
N LYS A 63 4.37 -13.13 -4.44
CA LYS A 63 4.87 -13.83 -3.25
C LYS A 63 3.83 -14.72 -2.56
N ILE A 64 2.70 -14.97 -3.21
CA ILE A 64 1.61 -15.85 -2.75
C ILE A 64 1.60 -17.11 -3.58
#